data_AF-A0A6P2EZK7-F1
#
_entry.id   AF-A0A6P2EZK7-F1
#
_cell.length_a   1.000
_cell.length_b   1.000
_cell.length_c   1.000
_cell.angle_alpha   90.00
_cell.angle_beta   90.00
_cell.angle_gamma   90.00
#
_symmetry.space_group_name_H-M   'P 1'
#
loop_
_entity.id
_entity.type
_entity.pdbx_description
1 polymer ?
#
loop_
_entity_poly.entity_id
_entity_poly.type
_entity_poly.pdbx_seq_one_letter_code
_entity_poly.pdbx_strand_id
1 'polypeptide(L)'
;MIFHERDAIVCTILPTGHLEVRLADEEARAWFSEMRSTRTSEDLLWEGTEQYWTNGSFEPFDAGQGNPFVGLSSAPCIAESMDVHDDGTNEINGRFWAYLDYQLRDFGDDLLEHGFAIFTLVE
;
A
#
# COMPACT_ATOMS: atom_id res chain seq x y z
N MET A 1 -9.83 2.14 25.02
CA MET A 1 -9.40 2.89 23.83
C MET A 1 -10.23 2.35 22.69
N ILE A 2 -10.76 3.19 21.80
CA ILE A 2 -11.50 2.72 20.63
C ILE A 2 -10.45 2.58 19.53
N PHE A 3 -10.27 1.37 19.00
CA PHE A 3 -9.43 1.14 17.84
C PHE A 3 -10.10 1.71 16.59
N HIS A 4 -9.33 2.45 15.80
CA HIS A 4 -9.74 2.92 14.50
C HIS A 4 -8.78 2.33 13.46
N GLU A 5 -9.32 1.64 12.46
CA GLU A 5 -8.55 0.95 11.42
C GLU A 5 -7.61 1.91 10.68
N ARG A 6 -8.03 3.16 10.55
CA ARG A 6 -7.25 4.26 9.98
C ARG A 6 -5.98 4.57 10.78
N ASP A 7 -5.97 4.32 12.09
CA ASP A 7 -4.79 4.53 12.93
C ASP A 7 -3.87 3.30 12.98
N ALA A 8 -4.20 2.22 12.26
CA ALA A 8 -3.47 0.96 12.32
C ALA A 8 -2.08 1.03 11.68
N ILE A 9 -1.87 1.95 10.72
CA ILE A 9 -0.64 2.06 9.95
C ILE A 9 -0.02 3.44 10.12
N VAL A 10 1.28 3.45 10.39
CA VAL A 10 2.11 4.64 10.47
C VAL A 10 3.12 4.64 9.33
N CYS A 11 3.14 5.73 8.57
CA CYS A 11 4.06 5.93 7.45
C CYS A 11 5.14 6.95 7.83
N THR A 12 6.42 6.56 7.76
CA THR A 12 7.56 7.43 8.09
C THR A 12 8.57 7.46 6.96
N ILE A 13 8.90 8.66 6.46
CA ILE A 13 9.99 8.82 5.48
C ILE A 13 11.33 8.78 6.24
N LEU A 14 12.18 7.82 5.89
CA LEU A 14 13.50 7.63 6.48
C LEU A 14 14.52 8.64 5.93
N PRO A 15 15.67 8.86 6.60
CA PRO A 15 16.73 9.74 6.09
C PRO A 15 17.28 9.32 4.71
N THR A 16 17.12 8.06 4.33
CA THR A 16 17.48 7.54 3.00
C THR A 16 16.49 7.95 1.90
N GLY A 17 15.35 8.53 2.26
CA GLY A 17 14.26 8.84 1.35
C GLY A 17 13.28 7.69 1.16
N HIS A 18 13.55 6.47 1.64
CA HIS A 18 12.60 5.35 1.63
C HIS A 18 11.43 5.58 2.59
N LEU A 19 10.33 4.89 2.35
CA LEU A 19 9.13 4.94 3.19
C LEU A 19 9.06 3.68 4.05
N GLU A 20 9.10 3.84 5.36
CA GLU A 20 8.76 2.79 6.30
C GLU A 20 7.25 2.79 6.55
N VAL A 21 6.61 1.67 6.27
CA VAL A 21 5.21 1.39 6.61
C VAL A 21 5.21 0.47 7.82
N ARG A 22 4.57 0.87 8.92
CA ARG A 22 4.65 0.16 10.21
C ARG A 22 3.27 -0.02 10.82
N LEU A 23 3.04 -1.15 11.48
CA LEU A 23 1.86 -1.33 12.33
C LEU A 23 2.02 -0.50 13.62
N ALA A 24 1.01 0.31 13.95
CA ALA A 24 1.09 1.28 15.03
C ALA A 24 1.36 0.63 16.41
N ASP A 25 0.68 -0.48 16.67
CA ASP A 25 0.74 -1.22 17.93
C ASP A 25 0.29 -2.69 17.77
N GLU A 26 0.17 -3.39 18.90
CA GLU A 26 -0.26 -4.79 18.93
C GLU A 26 -1.74 -4.98 18.55
N GLU A 27 -2.59 -3.96 18.76
CA GLU A 27 -3.99 -4.00 18.37
C GLU A 27 -4.11 -3.90 16.84
N ALA A 28 -3.33 -3.01 16.22
CA ALA A 28 -3.18 -2.93 14.77
C ALA A 28 -2.65 -4.24 14.17
N ARG A 29 -1.69 -4.89 14.82
CA ARG A 29 -1.17 -6.19 14.39
C ARG A 29 -2.22 -7.30 14.47
N ALA A 30 -2.99 -7.34 15.56
CA ALA A 30 -4.08 -8.29 15.72
C ALA A 30 -5.16 -8.10 14.63
N TRP A 31 -5.57 -6.85 14.40
CA TRP A 31 -6.51 -6.51 13.32
C TRP A 31 -5.98 -6.92 11.94
N PHE A 32 -4.74 -6.54 11.61
CA PHE A 32 -4.14 -6.87 10.31
C PHE A 32 -4.06 -8.39 10.10
N SER A 33 -3.67 -9.14 11.15
CA SER A 33 -3.61 -10.60 11.11
C SER A 33 -4.98 -11.25 10.95
N GLU A 34 -6.02 -10.71 11.59
CA GLU A 34 -7.39 -11.23 11.50
C GLU A 34 -7.97 -10.99 10.10
N MET A 35 -7.85 -9.76 9.60
CA MET A 35 -8.46 -9.34 8.34
C MET A 35 -7.82 -9.99 7.12
N ARG A 36 -6.53 -10.34 7.19
CA ARG A 36 -5.82 -11.08 6.14
C ARG A 36 -6.42 -12.43 5.77
N SER A 37 -7.25 -13.01 6.65
CA SER A 37 -7.98 -14.24 6.33
C SER A 37 -9.07 -14.05 5.26
N THR A 38 -9.48 -12.80 5.02
CA THR A 38 -10.60 -12.46 4.12
C THR A 38 -10.25 -11.40 3.08
N ARG A 39 -9.08 -10.76 3.19
CA ARG A 39 -8.68 -9.60 2.37
C ARG A 39 -7.21 -9.66 2.00
N THR A 40 -6.85 -8.98 0.91
CA THR A 40 -5.45 -8.88 0.47
C THR A 40 -4.66 -7.88 1.33
N SER A 41 -3.33 -7.99 1.34
CA SER A 41 -2.47 -7.04 2.05
C SER A 41 -2.66 -5.62 1.50
N GLU A 42 -2.89 -5.49 0.20
CA GLU A 42 -3.18 -4.24 -0.50
C GLU A 42 -4.47 -3.59 0.01
N ASP A 43 -5.54 -4.36 0.18
CA ASP A 43 -6.81 -3.86 0.72
C ASP A 43 -6.63 -3.30 2.14
N LEU A 44 -5.82 -3.96 2.97
CA LEU A 44 -5.56 -3.54 4.34
C LEU A 44 -4.64 -2.33 4.42
N LEU A 45 -3.65 -2.27 3.53
CA LEU A 45 -2.78 -1.10 3.39
C LEU A 45 -3.60 0.12 2.98
N TRP A 46 -4.54 -0.05 2.04
CA TRP A 46 -5.44 1.02 1.64
C TRP A 46 -6.23 1.58 2.82
N GLU A 47 -6.93 0.72 3.57
CA GLU A 47 -7.77 1.17 4.68
C GLU A 47 -6.96 1.81 5.82
N GLY A 48 -5.81 1.22 6.15
CA GLY A 48 -4.92 1.76 7.17
C GLY A 48 -4.23 3.05 6.74
N THR A 49 -4.21 3.38 5.45
CA THR A 49 -3.62 4.61 4.91
C THR A 49 -4.62 5.58 4.30
N GLU A 50 -5.93 5.30 4.39
CA GLU A 50 -7.02 6.10 3.79
C GLU A 50 -6.91 7.60 4.17
N GLN A 51 -6.49 7.89 5.40
CA GLN A 51 -6.28 9.26 5.91
C GLN A 51 -5.15 10.05 5.24
N TYR A 52 -4.21 9.35 4.61
CA TYR A 52 -3.13 9.96 3.84
C TYR A 52 -3.54 10.19 2.38
N TRP A 53 -4.72 9.73 1.97
CA TRP A 53 -5.18 9.78 0.59
C TRP A 53 -6.24 10.89 0.44
N THR A 54 -6.02 11.80 -0.51
CA THR A 54 -7.02 12.80 -0.89
C THR A 54 -7.95 12.22 -1.95
N ASN A 55 -9.24 12.09 -1.63
CA ASN A 55 -10.36 11.70 -2.50
C ASN A 55 -10.01 11.44 -3.98
N GLY A 56 -9.71 10.19 -4.29
CA GLY A 56 -9.70 9.61 -5.63
C GLY A 56 -10.12 8.15 -5.47
N SER A 57 -11.25 7.77 -6.08
CA SER A 57 -11.68 6.38 -6.09
C SER A 57 -10.74 5.56 -6.98
N PHE A 58 -10.20 4.46 -6.47
CA PHE A 58 -9.52 3.46 -7.29
C PHE A 58 -10.51 2.34 -7.60
N GLU A 59 -10.69 2.01 -8.87
CA GLU A 59 -11.28 0.72 -9.25
C GLU A 59 -10.18 -0.33 -9.23
N PRO A 60 -10.33 -1.44 -8.48
CA PRO A 60 -9.45 -2.59 -8.62
C PRO A 60 -9.44 -3.03 -10.09
N PHE A 61 -8.25 -3.11 -10.68
CA PHE A 61 -8.08 -3.53 -12.07
C PHE A 61 -8.55 -4.99 -12.27
N ASP A 62 -9.70 -5.19 -12.91
CA ASP A 62 -10.14 -6.49 -13.43
C ASP A 62 -9.66 -6.63 -14.88
N ALA A 63 -8.59 -7.40 -15.07
CA ALA A 63 -7.98 -7.65 -16.38
C ALA A 63 -8.80 -8.56 -17.31
N GLY A 64 -9.93 -9.11 -16.86
CA GLY A 64 -10.70 -10.08 -17.64
C GLY A 64 -9.86 -11.21 -18.27
N GLN A 65 -10.36 -11.79 -19.37
CA GLN A 65 -9.71 -12.89 -20.11
C GLN A 65 -8.69 -12.42 -21.17
N GLY A 66 -8.19 -11.18 -21.13
CA GLY A 66 -7.41 -10.65 -22.24
C GLY A 66 -6.39 -9.59 -21.85
N ASN A 67 -5.17 -10.02 -21.53
CA ASN A 67 -3.90 -9.64 -22.20
C ASN A 67 -2.69 -10.12 -21.34
N PRO A 68 -1.98 -11.19 -21.73
CA PRO A 68 -0.91 -11.77 -20.90
C PRO A 68 0.41 -10.98 -20.86
N PHE A 69 0.50 -9.77 -21.46
CA PHE A 69 1.78 -9.03 -21.57
C PHE A 69 1.70 -7.50 -21.34
N VAL A 70 0.67 -6.95 -20.68
CA VAL A 70 0.63 -5.52 -20.33
C VAL A 70 0.51 -5.35 -18.82
N GLY A 71 1.65 -5.15 -18.17
CA GLY A 71 1.76 -4.97 -16.72
C GLY A 71 3.14 -5.40 -16.24
N LEU A 72 4.19 -4.64 -16.58
CA LEU A 72 5.56 -5.04 -16.24
C LEU A 72 5.92 -4.90 -14.75
N SER A 73 5.02 -4.37 -13.90
CA SER A 73 5.02 -4.66 -12.47
C SER A 73 3.78 -4.08 -11.76
N SER A 74 3.00 -4.91 -11.07
CA SER A 74 1.96 -4.49 -10.10
C SER A 74 2.56 -4.34 -8.69
N ALA A 75 3.71 -3.68 -8.58
CA ALA A 75 4.32 -3.46 -7.28
C ALA A 75 3.39 -2.57 -6.42
N PRO A 76 3.06 -2.96 -5.18
CA PRO A 76 2.32 -2.10 -4.27
C PRO A 76 3.05 -0.76 -4.14
N CYS A 77 2.33 0.34 -4.30
CA CYS A 77 2.93 1.67 -4.31
C CYS A 77 2.12 2.67 -3.48
N ILE A 78 2.84 3.67 -2.96
CA ILE A 78 2.30 4.79 -2.19
C ILE A 78 2.87 6.06 -2.82
N ALA A 79 2.02 7.04 -3.11
CA ALA A 79 2.44 8.33 -3.66
C ALA A 79 1.94 9.48 -2.77
N GLU A 80 2.62 10.62 -2.81
CA GLU A 80 2.15 11.83 -2.11
C GLU A 80 0.82 12.34 -2.66
N SER A 81 0.63 12.25 -3.98
CA SER A 81 -0.59 12.63 -4.68
C SER A 81 -0.64 11.91 -6.04
N MET A 82 -1.85 11.59 -6.49
CA MET A 82 -2.10 10.99 -7.79
C MET A 82 -3.40 11.55 -8.36
N ASP A 83 -3.35 12.04 -9.60
CA ASP A 83 -4.53 12.44 -10.37
C ASP A 83 -4.91 11.32 -11.33
N VAL A 84 -6.20 11.00 -11.39
CA VAL A 84 -6.75 10.04 -12.36
C VAL A 84 -7.44 10.82 -13.47
N HIS A 85 -6.92 10.69 -14.68
CA HIS A 85 -7.47 11.35 -15.87
C HIS A 85 -8.64 10.55 -16.46
N ASP A 86 -9.47 11.22 -17.25
CA ASP A 86 -10.67 10.61 -17.88
C ASP A 86 -10.34 9.42 -18.82
N ASP A 87 -9.09 9.30 -19.26
CA ASP A 87 -8.59 8.19 -20.08
C ASP A 87 -8.06 7.01 -19.26
N GLY A 88 -8.17 7.07 -17.93
CA GLY A 88 -7.66 6.07 -17.00
C GLY A 88 -6.15 6.17 -16.74
N THR A 89 -5.48 7.20 -17.25
CA THR A 89 -4.08 7.46 -16.94
C THR A 89 -3.96 8.03 -15.53
N ASN A 90 -3.00 7.50 -14.78
CA ASN A 90 -2.63 8.01 -13.47
C ASN A 90 -1.39 8.92 -13.60
N GLU A 91 -1.49 10.15 -13.12
CA GLU A 91 -0.38 11.09 -13.02
C GLU A 91 0.02 11.23 -11.55
N ILE A 92 1.27 10.89 -11.25
CA ILE A 92 1.81 11.00 -9.89
C ILE A 92 2.40 12.40 -9.71
N ASN A 93 1.94 13.10 -8.66
CA ASN A 93 2.43 14.40 -8.27
C ASN A 93 3.31 14.28 -7.02
N GLY A 94 4.63 14.43 -7.19
CA GLY A 94 5.59 14.37 -6.10
C GLY A 94 6.34 13.05 -6.02
N ARG A 95 6.66 12.62 -4.80
CA ARG A 95 7.40 11.38 -4.56
C ARG A 95 6.48 10.17 -4.58
N PHE A 96 7.01 9.05 -5.05
CA PHE A 96 6.34 7.75 -4.92
C PHE A 96 7.29 6.67 -4.47
N TRP A 97 6.73 5.71 -3.72
CA TRP A 97 7.44 4.59 -3.16
C TRP A 97 6.79 3.30 -3.61
N ALA A 98 7.59 2.30 -3.95
CA ALA A 98 7.12 0.99 -4.36
C ALA A 98 7.78 -0.11 -3.52
N TYR A 99 7.01 -1.14 -3.21
CA TYR A 99 7.53 -2.36 -2.60
C TYR A 99 8.10 -3.26 -3.72
N LEU A 100 9.39 -3.09 -4.01
CA LEU A 100 10.02 -3.73 -5.19
C LEU A 100 10.19 -5.24 -5.06
N ASP A 101 10.21 -5.77 -3.83
CA ASP A 101 10.35 -7.21 -3.57
C ASP A 101 9.04 -7.99 -3.69
N TYR A 102 7.96 -7.36 -4.17
CA TYR A 102 6.61 -7.94 -4.29
C TYR A 102 6.54 -9.25 -5.09
N GLN A 103 7.51 -9.51 -5.97
CA GLN A 103 7.58 -10.77 -6.73
C GLN A 103 8.10 -11.95 -5.89
N LEU A 104 8.75 -11.66 -4.76
CA LEU A 104 9.42 -12.63 -3.90
C LEU A 104 8.73 -12.77 -2.55
N ARG A 105 8.09 -11.69 -2.07
CA ARG A 105 7.50 -11.59 -0.74
C ARG A 105 6.27 -10.71 -0.76
N ASP A 106 5.34 -10.98 0.14
CA ASP A 106 4.21 -10.09 0.42
C ASP A 106 4.60 -9.11 1.54
N PHE A 107 4.39 -7.81 1.34
CA PHE A 107 4.75 -6.81 2.36
C PHE A 107 3.95 -6.96 3.67
N GLY A 108 2.76 -7.55 3.62
CA GLY A 108 1.99 -7.88 4.80
C GLY A 108 2.64 -8.99 5.63
N ASP A 109 3.45 -9.87 5.02
CA ASP A 109 4.24 -10.86 5.75
C ASP A 109 5.33 -10.12 6.53
N ASP A 110 6.01 -9.18 5.87
CA ASP A 110 7.02 -8.32 6.51
C ASP A 110 6.41 -7.47 7.64
N LEU A 111 5.21 -6.92 7.46
CA LEU A 111 4.46 -6.22 8.52
C LEU A 111 4.17 -7.14 9.70
N LEU A 112 3.72 -8.36 9.46
CA LEU A 112 3.39 -9.32 10.51
C LEU A 112 4.61 -9.96 11.14
N GLU A 113 5.74 -10.10 10.45
CA GLU A 113 6.95 -10.73 10.98
C GLU A 113 7.84 -9.70 11.71
N HIS A 114 8.06 -8.55 11.08
CA HIS A 114 9.02 -7.54 11.50
C HIS A 114 8.37 -6.31 12.15
N GLY A 115 7.05 -6.15 11.98
CA GLY A 115 6.31 -4.96 12.42
C GLY A 115 6.36 -3.81 11.41
N PHE A 116 7.17 -3.91 10.35
CA PHE A 116 7.32 -2.89 9.33
C PHE A 116 7.68 -3.50 7.96
N ALA A 117 7.40 -2.75 6.90
CA ALA A 117 7.83 -3.01 5.53
C ALA A 117 8.48 -1.73 4.96
N ILE A 118 9.51 -1.89 4.12
CA ILE A 118 10.22 -0.76 3.50
C ILE A 118 9.84 -0.64 2.03
N PHE A 119 9.25 0.50 1.67
CA PHE A 119 8.96 0.85 0.30
C PHE A 119 10.09 1.74 -0.23
N THR A 120 10.60 1.39 -1.40
CA THR A 120 11.73 2.06 -2.04
C THR A 120 11.23 3.30 -2.76
N LEU A 121 11.92 4.43 -2.59
CA LEU A 121 11.64 5.65 -3.36
C LEU A 121 11.98 5.36 -4.82
N VAL A 122 11.03 5.62 -5.71
CA VAL A 122 11.20 5.44 -7.15
C VAL A 122 11.17 6.82 -7.80
N GLU A 123 12.10 7.05 -8.72
CA GLU A 123 12.26 8.30 -9.48
C GLU A 123 11.72 8.15 -10.91
#